data_AF-A0A0D7ATI7-F1
#
_entry.id   AF-A0A0D7ATI7-F1
#
_cell.length_a   1.000
_cell.length_b   1.000
_cell.length_c   1.000
_cell.angle_alpha   90.00
_cell.angle_beta   90.00
_cell.angle_gamma   90.00
#
_symmetry.space_group_name_H-M   'P 1'
#
loop_
_entity.id
_entity.type
_entity.pdbx_description
1 polymer ?
#
loop_
_entity_poly.entity_id
_entity_poly.type
_entity_poly.pdbx_seq_one_letter_code
_entity_poly.pdbx_strand_id
1 'polypeptide(L)'
;MLEFALAHRNTIDAFTADQKNKVRSFELSDDEWTLLESLCKVLKVLKHATVYFSLESCLLSDVIPAMDKIDEMLTTQLVGSGDDAILCDKVKTALLLACRTLNKYYARTDDTDTYRIVMVLDPNKKLEYFRQADWPSEWIDNAKAATRRVFDASYRDRTDLMSAENTASTPSQMPATRTAVRSFSSI
;
A
#
# COMPACT_ATOMS: atom_id res chain seq x y z
N MET A 1 -15.24 8.08 13.70
CA MET A 1 -15.44 8.83 14.96
C MET A 1 -15.17 10.32 14.77
N LEU A 2 -13.97 10.76 14.37
CA LEU A 2 -13.66 12.19 14.20
C LEU A 2 -14.50 12.88 13.10
N GLU A 3 -14.65 12.26 11.92
CA GLU A 3 -15.54 12.77 10.87
C GLU A 3 -17.00 12.91 11.34
N PHE A 4 -17.45 11.97 12.18
CA PHE A 4 -18.79 12.02 12.77
C PHE A 4 -18.92 13.19 13.75
N ALA A 5 -17.91 13.39 14.61
CA ALA A 5 -17.89 14.50 15.56
C ALA A 5 -17.91 15.86 14.84
N LEU A 6 -17.13 16.01 13.77
CA LEU A 6 -17.13 17.22 12.94
C LEU A 6 -18.49 17.45 12.26
N ALA A 7 -19.12 16.40 11.72
CA ALA A 7 -20.44 16.49 11.10
C ALA A 7 -21.56 16.88 12.10
N HIS A 8 -21.35 16.59 13.38
CA HIS A 8 -22.32 16.83 14.46
C HIS A 8 -21.86 17.90 15.44
N ARG A 9 -20.94 18.80 15.03
CA ARG A 9 -20.37 19.86 15.88
C ARG A 9 -21.44 20.64 16.62
N ASN A 10 -22.42 21.21 15.90
CA ASN A 10 -23.50 22.00 16.50
C ASN A 10 -24.31 21.23 17.55
N THR A 11 -24.57 19.94 17.30
CA THR A 11 -25.33 19.12 18.25
C THR A 11 -24.50 18.73 19.46
N ILE A 12 -23.20 18.51 19.27
CA ILE A 12 -22.26 18.21 20.36
C ILE A 12 -22.12 19.45 21.23
N ASP A 13 -21.88 20.63 20.65
CA ASP A 13 -21.76 21.90 21.37
C ASP A 13 -23.03 22.22 22.17
N ALA A 14 -24.22 22.07 21.55
CA ALA A 14 -25.49 22.27 22.23
C ALA A 14 -25.72 21.26 23.38
N PHE A 15 -25.32 20.00 23.18
CA PHE A 15 -25.44 18.96 24.18
C PHE A 15 -24.49 19.17 25.37
N THR A 16 -23.26 19.61 25.12
CA THR A 16 -22.27 19.91 26.16
C THR A 16 -22.58 21.20 26.92
N ALA A 17 -23.22 22.18 26.27
CA ALA A 17 -23.63 23.43 26.91
C ALA A 17 -24.81 23.27 27.89
N ASP A 18 -25.68 22.27 27.71
CA ASP A 18 -26.82 22.03 28.60
C ASP A 18 -26.36 21.52 29.98
N GLN A 19 -26.58 22.35 31.00
CA GLN A 19 -26.23 22.05 32.39
C GLN A 19 -26.93 20.79 32.93
N LYS A 20 -28.10 20.41 32.38
CA LYS A 20 -28.81 19.18 32.77
C LYS A 20 -28.02 17.92 32.43
N ASN A 21 -27.21 17.97 31.37
CA ASN A 21 -26.44 16.83 30.90
C ASN A 21 -25.18 16.58 31.74
N LYS A 22 -24.76 17.54 32.58
CA LYS A 22 -23.59 17.43 33.49
C LYS A 22 -22.26 17.08 32.78
N VAL A 23 -22.14 17.45 31.50
CA VAL A 23 -20.96 17.16 30.64
C VAL A 23 -20.25 18.42 30.15
N ARG A 24 -20.53 19.58 30.75
CA ARG A 24 -19.95 20.86 30.34
C ARG A 24 -18.41 20.91 30.41
N SER A 25 -17.79 20.05 31.23
CA SER A 25 -16.33 19.89 31.27
C SER A 25 -15.72 19.34 29.97
N PHE A 26 -16.55 18.86 29.02
CA PHE A 26 -16.13 18.32 27.73
C PHE A 26 -16.49 19.23 26.55
N GLU A 27 -16.89 20.47 26.83
CA GLU A 27 -17.10 21.49 25.81
C GLU A 27 -15.77 21.80 25.12
N LEU A 28 -15.73 21.64 23.79
CA LEU A 28 -14.52 21.83 22.99
C LEU A 28 -14.41 23.30 22.59
N SER A 29 -13.20 23.85 22.67
CA SER A 29 -12.92 25.19 22.16
C SER A 29 -12.85 25.21 20.63
N ASP A 30 -12.95 26.41 20.03
CA ASP A 30 -12.77 26.57 18.58
C ASP A 30 -11.39 26.06 18.11
N ASP A 31 -10.34 26.28 18.91
CA ASP A 31 -8.99 25.78 18.63
C ASP A 31 -8.94 24.24 18.62
N GLU A 32 -9.67 23.59 19.53
CA GLU A 32 -9.75 22.12 19.61
C GLU A 32 -10.54 21.54 18.43
N TRP A 33 -11.55 22.26 17.95
CA TRP A 33 -12.26 21.90 16.72
C TRP A 33 -11.35 22.00 15.48
N THR A 34 -10.57 23.08 15.35
CA THR A 34 -9.58 23.22 14.26
C THR A 34 -8.48 22.16 14.36
N LEU A 35 -8.06 21.79 15.57
CA LEU A 35 -7.17 20.66 15.81
C LEU A 35 -7.78 19.34 15.30
N LEU A 36 -9.05 19.10 15.56
CA LEU A 36 -9.78 17.90 15.11
C LEU A 36 -9.84 17.82 13.58
N GLU A 37 -10.09 18.94 12.90
CA GLU A 37 -10.08 19.02 11.44
C GLU A 37 -8.71 18.69 10.87
N SER A 38 -7.66 19.29 11.44
CA SER A 38 -6.27 19.04 11.05
C SER A 38 -5.89 17.57 11.25
N LEU A 39 -6.26 16.98 12.38
CA LEU A 39 -6.03 15.57 12.67
C LEU A 39 -6.79 14.66 11.70
N CYS A 40 -8.03 15.02 11.35
CA CYS A 40 -8.81 14.26 10.38
C CYS A 40 -8.15 14.28 8.99
N LYS A 41 -7.58 15.41 8.55
CA LYS A 41 -6.83 15.49 7.28
C LYS A 41 -5.63 14.54 7.30
N VAL A 42 -4.83 14.55 8.38
CA VAL A 42 -3.63 13.71 8.50
C VAL A 42 -3.98 12.22 8.57
N LEU A 43 -5.02 11.84 9.32
CA LEU A 43 -5.39 10.43 9.50
C LEU A 43 -6.04 9.79 8.26
N LYS A 44 -6.49 10.58 7.27
CA LYS A 44 -7.11 10.06 6.04
C LYS A 44 -6.21 9.08 5.29
N VAL A 45 -4.90 9.35 5.21
CA VAL A 45 -3.97 8.44 4.51
C VAL A 45 -3.92 7.06 5.17
N LEU A 46 -3.91 7.01 6.50
CA LEU A 46 -3.90 5.76 7.25
C LEU A 46 -5.22 5.00 7.10
N LYS A 47 -6.35 5.72 7.07
CA LYS A 47 -7.66 5.13 6.77
C LYS A 47 -7.68 4.51 5.37
N HIS A 48 -7.20 5.24 4.36
CA HIS A 48 -7.14 4.75 2.98
C HIS A 48 -6.25 3.50 2.87
N ALA A 49 -5.05 3.53 3.46
CA ALA A 49 -4.17 2.38 3.50
C ALA A 49 -4.82 1.17 4.18
N THR A 50 -5.47 1.37 5.34
CA THR A 50 -6.16 0.30 6.07
C THR A 50 -7.27 -0.33 5.22
N VAL A 51 -8.11 0.48 4.58
CA VAL A 51 -9.17 0.00 3.70
C VAL A 51 -8.58 -0.76 2.51
N TYR A 52 -7.51 -0.25 1.92
CA TYR A 52 -6.83 -0.88 0.79
C TYR A 52 -6.26 -2.26 1.16
N PHE A 53 -5.57 -2.40 2.29
CA PHE A 53 -5.06 -3.69 2.77
C PHE A 53 -6.14 -4.63 3.31
N SER A 54 -7.35 -4.14 3.54
CA SER A 54 -8.50 -4.97 3.89
C SER A 54 -9.17 -5.63 2.68
N LEU A 55 -8.73 -5.29 1.46
CA LEU A 55 -9.21 -5.92 0.23
C LEU A 55 -8.58 -7.30 0.04
N GLU A 56 -9.35 -8.27 -0.44
CA GLU A 56 -8.87 -9.61 -0.78
C GLU A 56 -7.81 -9.60 -1.90
N SER A 57 -7.83 -8.58 -2.75
CA SER A 57 -6.92 -8.43 -3.88
C SER A 57 -5.57 -7.81 -3.51
N CYS A 58 -5.36 -7.40 -2.26
CA CYS A 58 -4.11 -6.76 -1.88
C CYS A 58 -2.96 -7.78 -1.85
N LEU A 59 -1.87 -7.47 -2.55
CA LEU A 59 -0.71 -8.33 -2.68
C LEU A 59 0.42 -7.86 -1.78
N LEU A 60 1.34 -8.78 -1.48
CA LEU A 60 2.56 -8.45 -0.74
C LEU A 60 3.42 -7.40 -1.49
N SER A 61 3.32 -7.34 -2.83
CA SER A 61 4.00 -6.32 -3.65
C SER A 61 3.45 -4.92 -3.44
N ASP A 62 2.30 -4.75 -2.79
CA ASP A 62 1.67 -3.44 -2.55
C ASP A 62 2.09 -2.82 -1.21
N VAL A 63 2.77 -3.58 -0.34
CA VAL A 63 3.18 -3.11 0.99
C VAL A 63 4.15 -1.93 0.92
N ILE A 64 5.26 -2.08 0.20
CA ILE A 64 6.28 -1.02 0.05
C ILE A 64 5.68 0.22 -0.63
N PRO A 65 4.96 0.11 -1.76
CA PRO A 65 4.31 1.28 -2.37
C PRO A 65 3.31 1.99 -1.46
N ALA A 66 2.54 1.26 -0.66
CA ALA A 66 1.66 1.90 0.29
C ALA A 66 2.44 2.62 1.41
N MET A 67 3.56 2.05 1.89
CA MET A 67 4.42 2.73 2.86
C MET A 67 5.05 3.99 2.27
N ASP A 68 5.58 3.93 1.04
CA ASP A 68 6.13 5.09 0.32
C ASP A 68 5.05 6.18 0.19
N LYS A 69 3.81 5.80 -0.13
CA LYS A 69 2.70 6.76 -0.25
C LYS A 69 2.31 7.40 1.08
N ILE A 70 2.32 6.62 2.17
CA ILE A 70 2.09 7.15 3.52
C ILE A 70 3.21 8.14 3.85
N ASP A 71 4.48 7.79 3.62
CA ASP A 71 5.61 8.67 3.93
C ASP A 71 5.55 9.99 3.16
N GLU A 72 5.29 9.92 1.85
CA GLU A 72 5.12 11.10 0.98
C GLU A 72 4.03 12.04 1.54
N MET A 73 2.87 11.47 1.91
CA MET A 73 1.76 12.27 2.44
C MET A 73 2.08 12.87 3.81
N LEU A 74 2.70 12.12 4.71
CA LEU A 74 3.07 12.63 6.04
C LEU A 74 4.13 13.74 5.91
N THR A 75 5.13 13.56 5.05
CA THR A 75 6.19 14.55 4.82
C THR A 75 5.65 15.81 4.13
N THR A 76 4.75 15.66 3.15
CA THR A 76 4.08 16.79 2.49
C THR A 76 3.27 17.62 3.49
N GLN A 77 2.53 16.95 4.38
CA GLN A 77 1.77 17.63 5.44
C GLN A 77 2.71 18.34 6.43
N LEU A 78 3.90 17.78 6.70
CA LEU A 78 4.87 18.37 7.63
C LEU A 78 5.54 19.64 7.07
N VAL A 79 5.89 19.63 5.78
CA VAL A 79 6.56 20.75 5.08
C VAL A 79 5.60 21.90 4.78
N GLY A 80 4.30 21.58 4.63
CA GLY A 80 3.25 22.56 4.37
C GLY A 80 3.14 22.88 2.88
N SER A 81 2.01 22.53 2.27
CA SER A 81 1.57 23.15 1.03
C SER A 81 1.15 24.58 1.37
N GLY A 82 1.77 25.58 0.74
CA GLY A 82 1.78 27.00 1.14
C GLY A 82 0.46 27.75 1.38
N ASP A 83 -0.69 27.07 1.38
CA ASP A 83 -2.01 27.65 1.64
C ASP A 83 -2.77 27.01 2.85
N ASP A 84 -2.31 25.88 3.40
CA ASP A 84 -3.02 25.21 4.50
C ASP A 84 -2.41 25.60 5.87
N ALA A 85 -3.23 26.35 6.62
CA ALA A 85 -2.95 26.91 7.92
C ALA A 85 -2.15 26.00 8.86
N ILE A 86 -1.04 26.56 9.36
CA ILE A 86 -0.40 26.32 10.67
C ILE A 86 -0.91 25.05 11.35
N LEU A 87 -0.39 23.89 10.95
CA LEU A 87 -0.47 22.69 11.77
C LEU A 87 0.04 23.05 13.17
N CYS A 88 -0.80 22.88 14.19
CA CYS A 88 -0.38 23.21 15.54
C CYS A 88 0.79 22.31 15.95
N ASP A 89 1.63 22.79 16.85
CA ASP A 89 2.85 22.08 17.26
C ASP A 89 2.58 20.65 17.77
N LYS A 90 1.39 20.42 18.34
CA LYS A 90 0.95 19.09 18.78
C LYS A 90 0.80 18.13 17.59
N VAL A 91 0.17 18.56 16.49
CA VAL A 91 -0.01 17.71 15.30
C VAL A 91 1.33 17.49 14.60
N LYS A 92 2.19 18.50 14.50
CA LYS A 92 3.55 18.33 13.97
C LYS A 92 4.36 17.30 14.76
N THR A 93 4.29 17.36 16.08
CA THR A 93 4.95 16.38 16.96
C THR A 93 4.39 14.97 16.74
N ALA A 94 3.07 14.83 16.65
CA ALA A 94 2.44 13.55 16.35
C ALA A 94 2.83 13.02 14.97
N LEU A 95 2.96 13.89 13.97
CA LEU A 95 3.35 13.55 12.60
C LEU A 95 4.81 13.06 12.53
N LEU A 96 5.72 13.75 13.21
CA LEU A 96 7.11 13.30 13.36
C LEU A 96 7.20 11.91 14.02
N LEU A 97 6.37 11.66 15.03
CA LEU A 97 6.29 10.35 15.67
C LEU A 97 5.71 9.28 14.72
N ALA A 98 4.75 9.64 13.88
CA ALA A 98 4.20 8.77 12.85
C ALA A 98 5.25 8.41 11.80
N CYS A 99 6.00 9.38 11.26
CA CYS A 99 7.13 9.13 10.35
C CYS A 99 8.19 8.21 10.98
N ARG A 100 8.56 8.45 12.25
CA ARG A 100 9.50 7.58 12.97
C ARG A 100 8.98 6.15 13.13
N THR A 101 7.67 6.02 13.38
CA THR A 101 7.01 4.72 13.48
C THR A 101 6.98 4.02 12.13
N LEU A 102 6.68 4.75 11.04
CA LEU A 102 6.70 4.23 9.68
C LEU A 102 8.10 3.72 9.32
N ASN A 103 9.15 4.51 9.55
CA ASN A 103 10.54 4.10 9.30
C ASN A 103 10.92 2.81 10.05
N LYS A 104 10.43 2.64 11.28
CA LYS A 104 10.64 1.39 12.04
C LYS A 104 10.03 0.18 11.32
N TYR A 105 8.84 0.31 10.74
CA TYR A 105 8.20 -0.78 10.00
C TYR A 105 8.78 -0.95 8.60
N TYR A 106 9.22 0.14 7.97
CA TYR A 106 9.95 0.10 6.71
C TYR A 106 11.23 -0.75 6.85
N ALA A 107 12.01 -0.51 7.91
CA ALA A 107 13.22 -1.28 8.20
C ALA A 107 12.92 -2.79 8.40
N ARG A 108 11.72 -3.15 8.86
CA ARG A 108 11.31 -4.56 8.97
C ARG A 108 11.01 -5.22 7.63
N THR A 109 10.69 -4.46 6.59
CA THR A 109 10.55 -5.04 5.24
C THR A 109 11.89 -5.54 4.70
N ASP A 110 13.00 -5.04 5.23
CA ASP A 110 14.36 -5.47 4.90
C ASP A 110 14.84 -6.69 5.69
N ASP A 111 14.10 -7.12 6.73
CA ASP A 111 14.43 -8.34 7.50
C ASP A 111 14.38 -9.61 6.63
N THR A 112 13.62 -9.55 5.51
CA THR A 112 13.50 -10.67 4.56
C THR A 112 13.56 -10.16 3.11
N ASP A 113 14.17 -10.94 2.22
CA ASP A 113 14.19 -10.61 0.80
C ASP A 113 12.81 -10.68 0.13
N THR A 114 11.81 -11.25 0.80
CA THR A 114 10.50 -11.58 0.23
C THR A 114 9.79 -10.36 -0.35
N TYR A 115 9.77 -9.23 0.35
CA TYR A 115 9.11 -8.02 -0.14
C TYR A 115 9.72 -7.52 -1.45
N ARG A 116 11.06 -7.45 -1.51
CA ARG A 116 11.81 -7.01 -2.68
C ARG A 116 11.66 -7.99 -3.85
N ILE A 117 11.76 -9.29 -3.58
CA ILE A 117 11.59 -10.34 -4.60
C ILE A 117 10.18 -10.28 -5.21
N VAL A 118 9.14 -10.19 -4.38
CA VAL A 118 7.75 -10.17 -4.86
C VAL A 118 7.48 -8.92 -5.70
N MET A 119 8.06 -7.76 -5.37
CA MET A 119 7.99 -6.58 -6.23
C MET A 119 8.72 -6.75 -7.56
N VAL A 120 9.90 -7.38 -7.58
CA VAL A 120 10.64 -7.68 -8.82
C VAL A 120 9.84 -8.61 -9.74
N LEU A 121 9.13 -9.58 -9.16
CA LEU A 121 8.31 -10.55 -9.88
C LEU A 121 6.94 -10.00 -10.33
N ASP A 122 6.45 -8.91 -9.71
CA ASP A 122 5.20 -8.26 -10.09
C ASP A 122 5.32 -7.61 -11.49
N PRO A 123 4.54 -8.06 -12.49
CA PRO A 123 4.62 -7.55 -13.84
C PRO A 123 4.37 -6.04 -13.98
N ASN A 124 3.58 -5.45 -13.07
CA ASN A 124 3.21 -4.04 -13.09
C ASN A 124 4.30 -3.14 -12.50
N LYS A 125 5.19 -3.70 -11.65
CA LYS A 125 6.20 -2.94 -10.90
C LYS A 125 7.61 -3.22 -11.42
N LYS A 126 8.03 -4.49 -11.34
CA LYS A 126 9.38 -4.97 -11.67
C LYS A 126 10.46 -4.06 -11.09
N LEU A 127 11.55 -3.86 -11.83
CA LEU A 127 12.62 -2.94 -11.47
C LEU A 127 12.28 -1.47 -11.76
N GLU A 128 11.22 -1.23 -12.52
CA GLU A 128 10.87 0.13 -12.95
C GLU A 128 10.29 0.94 -11.79
N TYR A 129 9.50 0.29 -10.93
CA TYR A 129 9.01 0.92 -9.70
C TYR A 129 10.15 1.54 -8.88
N PHE A 130 11.21 0.77 -8.60
CA PHE A 130 12.31 1.27 -7.76
C PHE A 130 13.03 2.47 -8.39
N ARG A 131 13.13 2.52 -9.72
CA ARG A 131 13.71 3.68 -10.42
C ARG A 131 12.81 4.91 -10.30
N GLN A 132 11.50 4.73 -10.44
CA GLN A 132 10.53 5.81 -10.33
C GLN A 132 10.43 6.34 -8.89
N ALA A 133 10.60 5.46 -7.91
CA ALA A 133 10.67 5.81 -6.48
C ALA A 133 12.04 6.38 -6.05
N ASP A 134 12.96 6.60 -7.00
CA ASP A 134 14.31 7.13 -6.78
C ASP A 134 15.14 6.34 -5.74
N TRP A 135 14.99 5.01 -5.75
CA TRP A 135 15.77 4.16 -4.87
C TRP A 135 17.26 4.15 -5.27
N PRO A 136 18.18 4.07 -4.31
CA PRO A 136 19.60 3.93 -4.60
C PRO A 136 19.87 2.74 -5.53
N SER A 137 20.75 2.92 -6.52
CA SER A 137 21.09 1.86 -7.48
C SER A 137 21.56 0.58 -6.79
N GLU A 138 22.32 0.71 -5.69
CA GLU A 138 22.76 -0.41 -4.85
C GLU A 138 21.58 -1.24 -4.32
N TRP A 139 20.46 -0.61 -3.96
CA TRP A 139 19.28 -1.31 -3.43
C TRP A 139 18.53 -2.05 -4.53
N ILE A 140 18.47 -1.48 -5.73
CA ILE A 140 17.90 -2.12 -6.92
C ILE A 140 18.72 -3.35 -7.30
N ASP A 141 20.04 -3.23 -7.28
CA ASP A 141 20.96 -4.33 -7.56
C ASP A 141 20.85 -5.44 -6.51
N ASN A 142 20.74 -5.07 -5.23
CA ASN A 142 20.51 -6.02 -4.14
C ASN A 142 19.18 -6.78 -4.31
N ALA A 143 18.09 -6.10 -4.68
CA ALA A 143 16.81 -6.75 -4.94
C ALA A 143 16.88 -7.75 -6.11
N LYS A 144 17.59 -7.38 -7.19
CA LYS A 144 17.83 -8.26 -8.35
C LYS A 144 18.69 -9.46 -7.97
N ALA A 145 19.77 -9.24 -7.22
CA ALA A 145 20.67 -10.28 -6.75
C ALA A 145 19.96 -11.27 -5.82
N ALA A 146 19.17 -10.77 -4.86
CA ALA A 146 18.35 -11.59 -3.97
C ALA A 146 17.37 -12.48 -4.75
N THR A 147 16.67 -11.90 -5.73
CA THR A 147 15.73 -12.64 -6.60
C THR A 147 16.45 -13.75 -7.36
N ARG A 148 17.60 -13.45 -7.97
CA ARG A 148 18.39 -14.43 -8.72
C ARG A 148 18.91 -15.55 -7.81
N ARG A 149 19.42 -15.19 -6.63
CA ARG A 149 19.93 -16.12 -5.62
C ARG A 149 18.87 -17.11 -5.17
N VAL A 150 17.67 -16.63 -4.84
CA VAL A 150 16.56 -17.50 -4.41
C VAL A 150 16.09 -18.40 -5.55
N PHE A 151 15.99 -17.87 -6.78
CA PHE A 151 15.68 -18.66 -7.96
C PHE A 151 16.70 -19.79 -8.17
N ASP A 152 17.98 -19.44 -8.15
CA ASP A 152 19.06 -20.39 -8.39
C ASP A 152 19.14 -21.47 -7.31
N ALA A 153 18.89 -21.12 -6.04
CA ALA A 153 18.94 -22.06 -4.93
C ALA A 153 17.71 -22.99 -4.85
N SER A 154 16.53 -22.51 -5.23
CA SER A 154 15.27 -23.23 -4.96
C SER A 154 14.60 -23.81 -6.20
N TYR A 155 14.89 -23.24 -7.38
CA TYR A 155 14.13 -23.53 -8.61
C TYR A 155 14.99 -24.01 -9.77
N ARG A 156 16.28 -23.68 -9.85
CA ARG A 156 17.16 -24.06 -10.98
C ARG A 156 17.07 -25.54 -11.35
N ASP A 157 17.31 -26.43 -10.38
CA ASP A 157 17.29 -27.88 -10.61
C ASP A 157 15.88 -28.43 -10.87
N ARG A 158 14.83 -27.75 -10.38
CA ARG A 158 13.43 -28.10 -10.66
C ARG A 158 13.02 -27.75 -12.09
N THR A 159 13.53 -26.63 -12.62
CA THR A 159 13.34 -26.29 -14.03
C THR A 159 14.02 -27.31 -14.94
N ASP A 160 15.18 -27.85 -14.57
CA ASP A 160 15.87 -28.87 -15.36
C ASP A 160 15.11 -30.20 -15.37
N LEU A 161 14.51 -30.60 -14.24
CA LEU A 161 13.64 -31.79 -14.17
C LEU A 161 12.35 -31.65 -14.99
N MET A 162 11.66 -30.50 -14.93
CA MET A 162 10.47 -30.27 -15.76
C MET A 162 10.80 -30.14 -17.26
N SER A 163 11.99 -29.66 -17.60
CA SER A 163 12.47 -29.60 -18.99
C SER A 163 12.82 -30.98 -19.54
N ALA A 164 13.31 -31.89 -18.69
CA ALA A 164 13.55 -33.29 -19.04
C ALA A 164 12.24 -34.09 -19.19
N GLU A 165 11.22 -33.83 -18.36
CA GLU A 165 9.90 -34.49 -18.50
C GLU A 165 9.11 -34.02 -19.74
N ASN A 166 9.21 -32.73 -20.08
CA ASN A 166 8.58 -32.18 -21.29
C ASN A 166 9.26 -32.63 -22.59
N THR A 167 10.51 -33.10 -22.54
CA THR A 167 11.18 -33.72 -23.70
C THR A 167 10.93 -35.23 -23.81
N ALA A 168 10.52 -35.89 -22.72
CA ALA A 168 10.12 -37.31 -22.72
C ALA A 168 8.69 -37.55 -23.25
N SER A 169 7.84 -36.52 -23.31
CA SER A 169 6.49 -36.60 -23.88
C SER A 169 6.45 -36.06 -25.31
N THR A 170 7.11 -36.76 -26.24
CA THR A 170 6.87 -36.55 -27.68
C THR A 170 5.61 -37.33 -28.11
N PRO A 171 4.72 -36.77 -28.95
CA PRO A 171 3.39 -37.33 -29.20
C PRO A 171 3.47 -38.58 -30.08
N SER A 172 2.88 -39.69 -29.61
CA SER A 172 2.58 -40.85 -30.44
C SER A 172 1.57 -40.44 -31.53
N GLN A 173 2.00 -40.48 -32.78
CA GLN A 173 1.15 -40.27 -33.95
C GLN A 173 0.12 -41.39 -34.08
N MET A 174 -1.14 -41.02 -34.32
CA MET A 174 -2.01 -41.77 -35.24
C MET A 174 -2.90 -40.81 -36.05
N PRO A 175 -3.25 -41.16 -37.30
CA PRO A 175 -3.64 -40.21 -38.34
C PRO A 175 -5.16 -40.04 -38.44
N ALA A 176 -5.62 -38.88 -38.90
CA ALA A 176 -6.99 -38.75 -39.37
C ALA A 176 -7.11 -37.80 -40.57
N THR A 177 -7.77 -38.36 -41.57
CA THR A 177 -8.00 -37.95 -42.95
C THR A 177 -8.80 -36.65 -43.06
N ARG A 178 -8.42 -35.84 -44.06
CA ARG A 178 -9.15 -34.68 -44.58
C ARG A 178 -10.49 -35.12 -45.20
N THR A 179 -11.61 -34.54 -44.76
CA THR A 179 -12.87 -34.43 -45.51
C THR A 179 -13.62 -33.18 -45.03
N ALA A 180 -14.22 -32.49 -45.98
CA ALA A 180 -14.64 -31.09 -45.90
C ALA A 180 -16.16 -30.91 -45.72
N VAL A 181 -16.55 -29.63 -45.57
CA VAL A 181 -17.76 -28.98 -46.13
C VAL A 181 -18.87 -28.54 -45.16
N ARG A 182 -19.30 -27.26 -45.37
CA ARG A 182 -20.58 -26.56 -45.08
C ARG A 182 -20.86 -26.15 -43.62
N SER A 183 -21.49 -25.02 -43.31
CA SER A 183 -21.89 -23.79 -44.01
C SER A 183 -22.54 -22.89 -42.95
N PHE A 184 -22.31 -21.58 -43.02
CA PHE A 184 -23.13 -20.59 -42.31
C PHE A 184 -24.55 -20.54 -42.89
N SER A 185 -25.57 -20.49 -42.02
CA SER A 185 -26.81 -19.74 -42.28
C SER A 185 -27.53 -19.41 -40.96
N SER A 186 -28.10 -18.21 -40.89
CA SER A 186 -28.92 -17.58 -39.84
C SER A 186 -29.95 -18.52 -39.19
N ILE A 187 -30.39 -18.35 -37.93
CA ILE A 187 -31.05 -17.20 -37.26
C ILE A 187 -30.78 -17.33 -35.76
#